data_AF-A0A7Y3B3R2-F1
#
_entry.id   AF-A0A7Y3B3R2-F1
#
_cell.length_a   1.000
_cell.length_b   1.000
_cell.length_c   1.000
_cell.angle_alpha   90.00
_cell.angle_beta   90.00
_cell.angle_gamma   90.00
#
_symmetry.space_group_name_H-M   'P 1'
#
loop_
_entity.id
_entity.type
_entity.pdbx_description
1 polymer ?
#
loop_
_entity_poly.entity_id
_entity_poly.type
_entity_poly.pdbx_seq_one_letter_code
_entity_poly.pdbx_strand_id
1 'polypeptide(L)'
;MTWVKVCGLSRPEEVEAAVTAGVDAIGFVFYEPSPRHVTPSQARSLAESAGVLTVAVTVDLDADSLLHLADMADVGAVQPHGAHAGEAAAAAVAAGLAVLRPVPVGGP
;
A
#
# COMPACT_ATOMS: atom_id res chain seq x y z
N MET A 1 -7.69 1.46 21.89
CA MET A 1 -8.40 1.42 20.59
C MET A 1 -7.51 0.63 19.63
N THR A 2 -8.09 -0.18 18.75
CA THR A 2 -7.34 -1.09 17.87
C THR A 2 -7.23 -0.45 16.49
N TRP A 3 -6.03 -0.43 15.90
CA TRP A 3 -5.80 0.07 14.54
C TRP A 3 -6.17 -1.00 13.51
N VAL A 4 -7.00 -0.64 12.52
CA VAL A 4 -7.59 -1.55 11.54
C VAL A 4 -7.26 -1.09 10.12
N LYS A 5 -6.67 -2.00 9.33
CA LYS A 5 -6.43 -1.83 7.89
C LYS A 5 -7.14 -2.91 7.09
N VAL A 6 -7.85 -2.50 6.03
CA VAL A 6 -8.41 -3.43 5.02
C VAL A 6 -7.53 -3.41 3.77
N CYS A 7 -7.14 -4.57 3.25
CA CYS A 7 -6.07 -4.67 2.25
C CYS A 7 -6.53 -5.34 0.95
N GLY A 8 -6.01 -4.85 -0.18
CA GLY A 8 -6.26 -5.39 -1.51
C GLY A 8 -7.62 -4.98 -2.06
N LEU A 9 -8.03 -3.74 -1.80
CA LEU A 9 -9.23 -3.15 -2.38
C LEU A 9 -8.93 -2.74 -3.83
N SER A 10 -9.87 -2.99 -4.73
CA SER A 10 -9.70 -2.65 -6.15
C SER A 10 -10.92 -2.00 -6.79
N ARG A 11 -12.00 -1.83 -6.01
CA ARG A 11 -13.26 -1.27 -6.51
C ARG A 11 -13.79 -0.15 -5.61
N PRO A 12 -14.44 0.89 -6.17
CA PRO A 12 -14.93 2.01 -5.38
C PRO A 12 -15.88 1.61 -4.24
N GLU A 13 -16.78 0.64 -4.47
CA GLU A 13 -17.73 0.18 -3.46
C GLU A 13 -17.06 -0.51 -2.26
N GLU A 14 -15.90 -1.13 -2.47
CA GLU A 14 -15.12 -1.75 -1.39
C GLU A 14 -14.44 -0.70 -0.53
N VAL A 15 -13.93 0.36 -1.17
CA VAL A 15 -13.33 1.51 -0.48
C VAL A 15 -14.38 2.21 0.36
N GLU A 16 -15.53 2.55 -0.22
CA GLU A 16 -16.63 3.20 0.50
C GLU A 16 -17.11 2.37 1.70
N ALA A 17 -17.28 1.06 1.52
CA ALA A 17 -17.67 0.16 2.60
C ALA A 17 -16.63 0.13 3.74
N ALA A 18 -15.33 0.06 3.41
CA ALA A 18 -14.27 0.05 4.40
C ALA A 18 -14.20 1.38 5.18
N VAL A 19 -14.26 2.51 4.48
CA VAL A 19 -14.23 3.85 5.11
C VAL A 19 -15.46 4.07 6.00
N THR A 20 -16.65 3.68 5.54
CA THR A 20 -17.88 3.75 6.33
C THR A 20 -17.81 2.89 7.60
N ALA A 21 -17.09 1.77 7.56
CA ALA A 21 -16.84 0.92 8.72
C ALA A 21 -15.86 1.54 9.73
N GLY A 22 -15.24 2.68 9.42
CA GLY A 22 -14.34 3.41 10.32
C GLY A 22 -12.94 2.81 10.43
N VAL A 23 -12.42 2.22 9.34
CA VAL A 23 -11.05 1.70 9.30
C VAL A 23 -10.03 2.85 9.34
N ASP A 24 -8.85 2.61 9.90
CA ASP A 24 -7.78 3.60 9.95
C ASP A 24 -6.99 3.68 8.63
N ALA A 25 -7.00 2.61 7.84
CA ALA A 25 -6.28 2.53 6.58
C ALA A 25 -6.88 1.55 5.56
N ILE A 26 -6.56 1.80 4.30
CA ILE A 26 -6.82 0.90 3.17
C ILE A 26 -5.53 0.58 2.41
N GLY A 27 -5.47 -0.57 1.75
CA GLY A 27 -4.30 -1.01 0.99
C GLY A 27 -4.61 -1.37 -0.46
N PHE A 28 -3.75 -0.90 -1.37
CA PHE A 28 -3.76 -1.20 -2.80
C PHE A 28 -2.59 -2.11 -3.15
N VAL A 29 -2.84 -3.17 -3.93
CA VAL A 29 -1.80 -4.15 -4.28
C VAL A 29 -1.21 -3.84 -5.64
N PHE A 30 0.10 -3.61 -5.68
CA PHE A 30 0.90 -3.35 -6.87
C PHE A 30 1.78 -4.56 -7.16
N TYR A 31 1.14 -5.64 -7.57
CA TYR A 31 1.78 -6.88 -7.96
C TYR A 31 0.91 -7.59 -8.99
N GLU A 32 1.27 -7.50 -10.26
CA GLU A 32 0.50 -7.99 -11.43
C GLU A 32 -0.02 -9.44 -11.27
N PRO A 33 0.75 -10.39 -10.70
CA PRO A 33 0.25 -11.76 -10.49
C PRO A 33 -0.87 -11.87 -9.44
N SER A 34 -1.14 -10.83 -8.65
CA SER A 34 -2.24 -10.83 -7.69
C SER A 34 -3.57 -10.56 -8.38
N PRO A 35 -4.65 -11.30 -8.08
CA PRO A 35 -6.00 -10.95 -8.57
C PRO A 35 -6.53 -9.63 -7.99
N ARG A 36 -5.84 -9.05 -6.99
CA ARG A 36 -6.16 -7.77 -6.36
C ARG A 36 -5.29 -6.63 -6.90
N HIS A 37 -4.54 -6.88 -7.97
CA HIS A 37 -3.69 -5.88 -8.61
C HIS A 37 -4.50 -4.66 -9.06
N VAL A 38 -3.96 -3.46 -8.84
CA VAL A 38 -4.45 -2.21 -9.41
C VAL A 38 -3.30 -1.41 -10.01
N THR A 39 -3.59 -0.61 -11.04
CA THR A 39 -2.62 0.35 -11.59
C THR A 39 -2.45 1.56 -10.66
N PRO A 40 -1.34 2.31 -10.75
CA PRO A 40 -1.17 3.57 -9.99
C PRO A 40 -2.29 4.57 -10.23
N SER A 41 -2.78 4.69 -11.48
CA SER A 41 -3.90 5.56 -11.82
C SER A 41 -5.21 5.11 -11.17
N GLN A 42 -5.49 3.81 -11.13
CA GLN A 42 -6.67 3.26 -10.46
C GLN A 42 -6.59 3.49 -8.95
N ALA A 43 -5.44 3.19 -8.33
CA ALA A 43 -5.23 3.41 -6.90
C ALA A 43 -5.42 4.88 -6.52
N ARG A 44 -4.90 5.81 -7.32
CA ARG A 44 -5.08 7.25 -7.10
C ARG A 44 -6.56 7.63 -7.12
N SER A 45 -7.31 7.20 -8.14
CA SER A 45 -8.75 7.47 -8.22
C SER A 45 -9.54 6.85 -7.05
N LEU A 46 -9.14 5.67 -6.57
CA LEU A 46 -9.73 5.04 -5.39
C LEU A 46 -9.35 5.75 -4.08
N ALA A 47 -8.17 6.35 -4.02
CA ALA A 47 -7.66 7.07 -2.85
C ALA A 47 -8.36 8.42 -2.63
N GLU A 48 -8.80 9.09 -3.69
CA GLU A 48 -9.43 10.42 -3.63
C GLU A 48 -10.64 10.48 -2.68
N SER A 49 -11.44 9.42 -2.62
CA SER A 49 -12.62 9.34 -1.76
C SER A 49 -12.37 8.67 -0.40
N ALA A 50 -11.14 8.18 -0.15
CA ALA A 50 -10.88 7.32 1.00
C ALA A 50 -10.89 8.09 2.34
N GLY A 51 -10.28 9.27 2.40
CA GLY A 51 -10.20 10.07 3.63
C GLY A 51 -9.46 9.41 4.82
N VAL A 52 -8.81 8.27 4.58
CA VAL A 52 -8.03 7.46 5.55
C VAL A 52 -6.64 7.16 4.97
N LEU A 53 -5.72 6.62 5.77
CA LEU A 53 -4.37 6.32 5.28
C LEU A 53 -4.42 5.30 4.14
N THR A 54 -3.81 5.63 3.00
CA THR A 54 -3.68 4.73 1.85
C THR A 54 -2.28 4.10 1.82
N VAL A 55 -2.23 2.79 1.56
CA VAL A 55 -0.99 2.01 1.64
C VAL A 55 -0.74 1.30 0.32
N ALA A 56 0.39 1.56 -0.33
CA ALA A 56 0.86 0.75 -1.46
C ALA A 56 1.52 -0.53 -0.97
N VAL A 57 0.96 -1.68 -1.33
CA VAL A 57 1.55 -3.00 -1.10
C VAL A 57 2.29 -3.43 -2.35
N THR A 58 3.60 -3.45 -2.29
CA THR A 58 4.47 -3.80 -3.42
C THR A 58 5.17 -5.12 -3.15
N VAL A 59 5.58 -5.83 -4.21
CA VAL A 59 6.36 -7.06 -4.09
C VAL A 59 7.61 -6.91 -4.95
N ASP A 60 8.75 -6.97 -4.27
CA ASP A 60 10.10 -7.02 -4.85
C ASP A 60 10.46 -5.84 -5.78
N LEU A 61 9.94 -4.65 -5.48
CA LEU A 61 10.41 -3.41 -6.09
C LEU A 61 11.67 -2.90 -5.39
N ASP A 62 12.62 -2.39 -6.19
CA ASP A 62 13.75 -1.61 -5.68
C ASP A 62 13.30 -0.24 -5.14
N ALA A 63 14.24 0.50 -4.54
CA ALA A 63 13.97 1.79 -3.92
C ALA A 63 13.37 2.81 -4.90
N ASP A 64 13.98 2.99 -6.07
CA ASP A 64 13.58 3.99 -7.05
C ASP A 64 12.19 3.67 -7.63
N SER A 65 11.94 2.42 -7.98
CA SER A 65 10.65 1.97 -8.51
C SER A 65 9.54 2.10 -7.47
N LEU A 66 9.83 1.79 -6.20
CA LEU A 66 8.86 1.95 -5.12
C LEU A 66 8.50 3.42 -4.89
N LEU A 67 9.50 4.31 -4.85
CA LEU A 67 9.27 5.74 -4.63
C LEU A 67 8.49 6.35 -5.80
N HIS A 68 8.86 6.00 -7.04
CA HIS A 68 8.14 6.45 -8.22
C HIS A 68 6.68 5.97 -8.24
N LEU A 69 6.44 4.71 -7.86
CA LEU A 69 5.10 4.16 -7.76
C LEU A 69 4.27 4.86 -6.68
N ALA A 70 4.87 5.12 -5.51
CA ALA A 70 4.19 5.79 -4.41
C ALA A 70 3.76 7.22 -4.79
N ASP A 71 4.62 7.95 -5.51
CA ASP A 71 4.31 9.28 -6.06
C ASP A 71 3.19 9.23 -7.10
N MET A 72 3.26 8.31 -8.07
CA MET A 72 2.21 8.17 -9.09
C MET A 72 0.84 7.81 -8.52
N ALA A 73 0.83 6.93 -7.50
CA ALA A 73 -0.39 6.47 -6.85
C ALA A 73 -0.91 7.44 -5.77
N ASP A 74 -0.12 8.45 -5.41
CA ASP A 74 -0.43 9.46 -4.38
C ASP A 74 -0.82 8.81 -3.03
N VAL A 75 -0.05 7.82 -2.60
CA VAL A 75 -0.30 7.08 -1.35
C VAL A 75 0.44 7.65 -0.15
N GLY A 76 -0.17 7.58 1.03
CA GLY A 76 0.42 8.08 2.27
C GLY A 76 1.44 7.13 2.93
N ALA A 77 1.45 5.85 2.55
CA ALA A 77 2.35 4.85 3.10
C ALA A 77 2.69 3.74 2.11
N VAL A 78 3.77 3.01 2.40
CA VAL A 78 4.18 1.83 1.64
C VAL A 78 4.34 0.60 2.54
N GLN A 79 4.09 -0.57 1.95
CA GLN A 79 4.27 -1.88 2.56
C GLN A 79 5.04 -2.78 1.58
N PRO A 80 6.38 -2.63 1.50
CA PRO A 80 7.19 -3.42 0.60
C PRO A 80 7.37 -4.85 1.08
N HIS A 81 7.18 -5.81 0.17
CA HIS A 81 7.50 -7.24 0.35
C HIS A 81 8.64 -7.66 -0.59
N GLY A 82 9.20 -8.85 -0.38
CA GLY A 82 10.25 -9.41 -1.24
C GLY A 82 11.67 -9.20 -0.71
N ALA A 83 12.65 -9.53 -1.54
CA ALA A 83 14.07 -9.48 -1.18
C ALA A 83 14.54 -8.03 -1.03
N HIS A 84 14.04 -7.13 -1.87
CA HIS A 84 14.38 -5.70 -1.84
C HIS A 84 13.62 -4.89 -0.77
N ALA A 85 12.73 -5.53 0.01
CA ALA A 85 11.85 -4.83 0.94
C ALA A 85 12.59 -3.99 1.99
N GLY A 86 13.75 -4.46 2.46
CA GLY A 86 14.55 -3.73 3.44
C GLY A 86 15.12 -2.42 2.90
N GLU A 87 15.67 -2.45 1.68
CA GLU A 87 16.23 -1.29 1.00
C GLU A 87 15.12 -0.30 0.63
N ALA A 88 14.05 -0.78 0.02
CA ALA A 88 12.93 0.05 -0.40
C ALA A 88 12.22 0.71 0.80
N ALA A 89 12.09 0.00 1.93
CA ALA A 89 11.59 0.56 3.18
C ALA A 89 12.48 1.69 3.71
N ALA A 90 13.81 1.50 3.70
CA ALA A 90 14.74 2.52 4.16
C ALA A 90 14.68 3.79 3.30
N ALA A 91 14.60 3.63 1.97
CA ALA A 91 14.45 4.73 1.03
C ALA A 91 13.13 5.48 1.24
N ALA A 92 12.02 4.76 1.43
CA ALA A 92 10.71 5.36 1.71
C ALA A 92 10.71 6.19 3.00
N VAL A 93 11.32 5.68 4.08
CA VAL A 93 11.47 6.46 5.33
C VAL A 93 12.31 7.72 5.09
N ALA A 94 13.42 7.61 4.36
CA ALA A 94 14.26 8.77 4.02
C ALA A 94 13.52 9.81 3.16
N ALA A 95 12.58 9.38 2.33
CA ALA A 95 11.70 10.24 1.54
C ALA A 95 10.50 10.82 2.32
N GLY A 96 10.34 10.46 3.60
CA GLY A 96 9.25 10.97 4.46
C GLY A 96 7.94 10.19 4.36
N LEU A 97 7.92 9.04 3.70
CA LEU A 97 6.75 8.16 3.64
C LEU A 97 6.65 7.30 4.90
N ALA A 98 5.43 7.04 5.36
CA ALA A 98 5.19 6.04 6.38
C ALA A 98 5.42 4.62 5.81
N VAL A 99 6.00 3.73 6.61
CA VAL A 99 6.31 2.37 6.18
C VAL A 99 5.72 1.33 7.13
N LEU A 100 4.96 0.40 6.58
CA LEU A 100 4.52 -0.82 7.24
C LEU A 100 5.42 -1.96 6.77
N ARG A 101 6.45 -2.32 7.54
CA ARG A 101 7.36 -3.41 7.15
C ARG A 101 6.74 -4.78 7.48
N PRO A 102 6.43 -5.63 6.48
CA PRO A 102 6.03 -7.01 6.71
C PRO A 102 7.21 -7.80 7.25
N VAL A 103 6.98 -8.58 8.31
CA VAL A 103 7.95 -9.54 8.83
C VAL A 103 7.30 -10.91 8.76
N PRO A 104 7.79 -11.85 7.94
CA PRO A 104 7.31 -13.23 7.95
C PRO A 104 7.48 -13.81 9.35
N VAL A 105 6.40 -14.36 9.91
CA VAL A 105 6.44 -15.05 11.19
C VAL A 105 6.47 -16.55 10.91
N GLY A 106 7.65 -17.15 11.08
CA GLY A 106 7.94 -18.55 10.80
C GLY A 106 9.02 -18.74 9.73
N GLY A 107 9.92 -19.70 9.94
CA GLY A 107 10.86 -20.20 8.93
C GLY A 107 11.75 -21.34 9.44
N PRO A 108 12.24 -22.23 8.54
CA PRO A 108 11.76 -22.48 7.18
C PRO A 108 10.38 -23.18 7.15
#